data_AF-A0A6F8T3H3-F1
#
_entry.id   AF-A0A6F8T3H3-F1
#
_cell.length_a   1.000
_cell.length_b   1.000
_cell.length_c   1.000
_cell.angle_alpha   90.00
_cell.angle_beta   90.00
_cell.angle_gamma   90.00
#
_symmetry.space_group_name_H-M   'P 1'
#
loop_
_entity.id
_entity.type
_entity.pdbx_description
1 polymer ?
#
loop_
_entity_poly.entity_id
_entity_poly.type
_entity_poly.pdbx_seq_one_letter_code
_entity_poly.pdbx_strand_id
1 'polypeptide(L)'
;MWPVTGRVVTTFIPNQGKKGINIACKKGEKVHASSGGVVAYAGSGLAGYGNLIIIKHNNEYLTAYGNNAKNLVSEGQKVKMGQIIAEAGVIDRKYWGVHFEIRKTGIPVNPLNYLQKG
;
A
#
# COMPACT_ATOMS: atom_id res chain seq x y z
N MET A 1 -9.71 -3.84 -4.21
CA MET A 1 -9.02 -5.09 -4.60
C MET A 1 -7.71 -5.23 -3.86
N TRP A 2 -7.15 -6.43 -3.81
CA TRP A 2 -5.81 -6.66 -3.25
C TRP A 2 -4.73 -5.92 -4.05
N PRO A 3 -3.73 -5.31 -3.38
CA PRO A 3 -2.68 -4.54 -4.06
C PRO A 3 -1.59 -5.43 -4.70
N VAL A 4 -1.45 -6.67 -4.25
CA VAL A 4 -0.56 -7.70 -4.80
C VAL A 4 -1.19 -9.07 -4.59
N THR A 5 -0.81 -10.06 -5.39
CA THR A 5 -1.10 -11.47 -5.11
C THR A 5 -0.07 -12.03 -4.14
N GLY A 6 -0.52 -12.52 -2.99
CA GLY A 6 0.40 -12.96 -1.93
C GLY A 6 -0.32 -13.40 -0.66
N ARG A 7 0.46 -13.54 0.41
CA ARG A 7 -0.06 -13.91 1.75
C ARG A 7 0.20 -12.80 2.76
N VAL A 8 -0.74 -12.58 3.66
CA VAL A 8 -0.55 -11.66 4.78
C VAL A 8 0.42 -12.27 5.77
N VAL A 9 1.52 -11.57 6.08
CA VAL A 9 2.56 -12.00 7.05
C VAL A 9 2.63 -11.10 8.27
N THR A 10 1.95 -9.96 8.25
CA THR A 10 1.75 -9.10 9.42
C THR A 10 0.36 -8.50 9.37
N THR A 11 -0.36 -8.58 10.48
CA THR A 11 -1.73 -8.06 10.62
C THR A 11 -1.75 -6.68 11.27
N PHE A 12 -2.89 -6.01 11.15
CA PHE A 12 -3.17 -4.70 11.75
C PHE A 12 -3.25 -4.82 13.28
N ILE A 13 -2.33 -4.16 13.99
CA ILE A 13 -2.27 -4.11 15.46
C ILE A 13 -1.89 -2.68 15.87
N PRO A 14 -2.87 -1.75 15.89
CA PRO A 14 -2.59 -0.32 16.01
C PRO A 14 -1.94 0.05 17.35
N ASN A 15 -2.28 -0.65 18.43
CA ASN A 15 -1.69 -0.45 19.77
C ASN A 15 -0.20 -0.81 19.82
N GLN A 16 0.33 -1.51 18.81
CA GLN A 16 1.76 -1.83 18.66
C GLN A 16 2.41 -1.05 17.50
N GLY A 17 1.75 0.01 17.02
CA GLY A 17 2.24 0.82 15.90
C GLY A 17 2.09 0.17 14.52
N LYS A 18 1.49 -1.02 14.41
CA LYS A 18 1.24 -1.71 13.14
C LYS A 18 -0.05 -1.18 12.51
N LYS A 19 0.09 -0.10 11.73
CA LYS A 19 -1.00 0.69 11.13
C LYS A 19 -1.57 0.10 9.83
N GLY A 20 -1.06 -1.06 9.40
CA GLY A 20 -1.49 -1.73 8.17
C GLY A 20 -1.23 -3.23 8.22
N ILE A 21 -1.20 -3.83 7.04
CA ILE A 21 -0.80 -5.22 6.83
C ILE A 21 0.47 -5.29 5.98
N ASN A 22 1.28 -6.33 6.20
CA ASN A 22 2.35 -6.68 5.27
C ASN A 22 1.92 -7.87 4.43
N ILE A 23 2.02 -7.73 3.11
CA ILE A 23 1.64 -8.77 2.16
C ILE A 23 2.92 -9.27 1.49
N ALA A 24 3.31 -10.50 1.80
CA ALA A 24 4.46 -11.15 1.18
C ALA A 24 4.09 -11.68 -0.20
N CYS A 25 4.94 -11.39 -1.19
CA CYS A 25 4.77 -11.76 -2.59
C CYS A 25 6.11 -12.15 -3.22
N LYS A 26 6.12 -12.42 -4.53
CA LYS A 26 7.35 -12.72 -5.27
C LYS A 26 8.22 -11.46 -5.41
N LYS A 27 9.53 -11.65 -5.57
CA LYS A 27 10.44 -10.54 -5.89
C LYS A 27 10.02 -9.90 -7.21
N GLY A 28 9.90 -8.58 -7.24
CA GLY A 28 9.53 -7.82 -8.45
C GLY A 28 8.04 -7.89 -8.82
N GLU A 29 7.20 -8.46 -7.96
CA GLU A 29 5.74 -8.46 -8.14
C GLU A 29 5.23 -7.02 -8.36
N LYS A 30 4.26 -6.87 -9.27
CA LYS A 30 3.66 -5.55 -9.53
C LYS A 30 2.68 -5.20 -8.43
N VAL A 31 2.76 -3.97 -7.96
CA VAL A 31 1.82 -3.40 -7.00
C VAL A 31 0.74 -2.65 -7.77
N HIS A 32 -0.50 -2.96 -7.47
CA HIS A 32 -1.70 -2.42 -8.10
C HIS A 32 -2.43 -1.46 -7.16
N ALA A 33 -3.01 -0.39 -7.71
CA ALA A 33 -3.89 0.49 -6.97
C ALA A 33 -5.15 -0.27 -6.53
N SER A 34 -5.40 -0.34 -5.22
CA SER A 34 -6.53 -1.08 -4.65
C SER A 34 -7.90 -0.46 -4.97
N SER A 35 -7.91 0.83 -5.33
CA SER A 35 -9.04 1.60 -5.87
C SER A 35 -8.53 2.78 -6.70
N GLY A 36 -9.38 3.40 -7.51
CA GLY A 36 -9.04 4.58 -8.32
C GLY A 36 -8.93 5.86 -7.48
N GLY A 37 -8.14 6.83 -7.93
CA GLY A 37 -7.93 8.07 -7.20
C GLY A 37 -6.84 8.95 -7.78
N VAL A 38 -6.32 9.85 -6.95
CA VAL A 38 -5.19 10.74 -7.27
C VAL A 38 -4.02 10.39 -6.36
N VAL A 39 -2.83 10.25 -6.92
CA VAL A 39 -1.59 10.08 -6.15
C VAL A 39 -1.33 11.36 -5.37
N ALA A 40 -1.53 11.32 -4.07
CA ALA A 40 -1.30 12.44 -3.16
C ALA A 40 0.16 12.55 -2.72
N TYR A 41 0.93 11.46 -2.86
CA TYR A 41 2.35 11.42 -2.54
C TYR A 41 3.02 10.26 -3.29
N ALA A 42 4.23 10.49 -3.82
CA ALA A 42 5.10 9.45 -4.33
C ALA A 42 6.57 9.81 -4.05
N GLY A 43 7.21 9.10 -3.11
CA GLY A 43 8.57 9.41 -2.69
C GLY A 43 9.05 8.56 -1.51
N SER A 44 10.17 8.94 -0.91
CA SER A 44 10.82 8.19 0.19
C SER A 44 11.12 9.03 1.43
N GLY A 45 10.56 10.25 1.51
CA GLY A 45 10.84 11.21 2.58
C GLY A 45 10.12 10.94 3.90
N LEU A 46 9.14 10.03 3.91
CA LEU A 46 8.42 9.66 5.13
C LEU A 46 9.11 8.49 5.84
N ALA A 47 9.70 8.79 6.99
CA ALA A 47 10.43 7.83 7.80
C ALA A 47 9.57 6.61 8.16
N GLY A 48 10.16 5.41 8.06
CA GLY A 48 9.51 4.14 8.37
C GLY A 48 8.69 3.51 7.25
N TYR A 49 8.51 4.18 6.10
CA TYR A 49 7.75 3.62 4.96
C TYR A 49 8.59 3.22 3.75
N GLY A 50 9.90 3.53 3.72
CA GLY A 50 10.72 3.36 2.52
C GLY A 50 10.15 4.13 1.32
N ASN A 51 10.25 3.58 0.11
CA ASN A 51 9.52 4.16 -1.03
C ASN A 51 8.02 3.93 -0.84
N LEU A 52 7.28 5.01 -0.96
CA LEU A 52 5.88 5.10 -0.59
C LEU A 52 5.08 5.76 -1.71
N ILE A 53 3.88 5.23 -1.91
CA ILE A 53 2.81 5.87 -2.67
C ILE A 53 1.61 6.04 -1.74
N ILE A 54 0.99 7.22 -1.76
CA ILE A 54 -0.32 7.46 -1.13
C ILE A 54 -1.31 7.83 -2.23
N ILE A 55 -2.43 7.12 -2.31
CA ILE A 55 -3.53 7.44 -3.22
C ILE A 55 -4.72 7.95 -2.41
N LYS A 56 -5.18 9.16 -2.70
CA LYS A 56 -6.44 9.71 -2.20
C LYS A 56 -7.57 9.26 -3.13
N HIS A 57 -8.54 8.53 -2.59
CA HIS A 57 -9.69 8.03 -3.35
C HIS A 57 -10.85 9.02 -3.32
N ASN A 58 -11.09 9.62 -2.16
CA ASN A 58 -12.10 10.66 -1.94
C ASN A 58 -11.76 11.44 -0.65
N ASN A 59 -12.73 12.19 -0.09
CA ASN A 59 -12.51 12.98 1.12
C ASN A 59 -12.30 12.13 2.38
N GLU A 60 -12.78 10.89 2.39
CA GLU A 60 -12.69 10.01 3.55
C GLU A 60 -11.54 9.01 3.44
N TYR A 61 -11.26 8.48 2.25
CA TYR A 61 -10.40 7.31 2.09
C TYR A 61 -9.11 7.61 1.35
N LEU A 62 -8.03 7.07 1.90
CA LEU A 62 -6.73 6.97 1.26
C LEU A 62 -6.14 5.57 1.46
N THR A 63 -5.23 5.19 0.57
CA THR A 63 -4.42 3.97 0.69
C THR A 63 -2.95 4.31 0.62
N ALA A 64 -2.13 3.58 1.39
CA ALA A 64 -0.68 3.73 1.41
C ALA A 64 0.00 2.42 1.00
N TYR A 65 1.01 2.51 0.14
CA TYR A 65 1.78 1.40 -0.41
C TYR A 65 3.26 1.66 -0.13
N GLY A 66 3.75 1.15 0.99
CA GLY A 66 5.11 1.35 1.48
C GLY A 66 6.03 0.16 1.18
N ASN A 67 7.33 0.40 1.37
CA ASN A 67 8.43 -0.51 1.10
C ASN A 67 8.51 -0.95 -0.37
N ASN A 68 8.08 -0.10 -1.30
CA ASN A 68 8.21 -0.37 -2.72
C ASN A 68 9.69 -0.46 -3.12
N ALA A 69 10.05 -1.33 -4.05
CA ALA A 69 11.35 -1.28 -4.69
C ALA A 69 11.46 -0.04 -5.58
N LYS A 70 10.38 0.26 -6.31
CA LYS A 70 10.30 1.40 -7.23
C LYS A 70 8.86 1.91 -7.32
N ASN A 71 8.70 3.23 -7.30
CA ASN A 71 7.44 3.89 -7.63
C ASN A 71 7.36 4.10 -9.16
N LEU A 72 6.21 3.80 -9.76
CA LEU A 72 5.96 3.90 -11.21
C LEU A 72 4.94 4.99 -11.56
N VAL A 73 4.51 5.76 -10.56
CA VAL A 73 3.60 6.89 -10.68
C VAL A 73 4.15 8.07 -9.91
N SER A 74 3.70 9.27 -10.27
CA SER A 74 4.13 10.53 -9.68
C SER A 74 2.97 11.23 -8.94
N GLU A 75 3.31 12.14 -8.03
CA GLU A 75 2.33 12.99 -7.37
C GLU A 75 1.44 13.75 -8.37
N GLY A 76 0.16 13.88 -8.05
CA GLY A 76 -0.87 14.49 -8.92
C GLY A 76 -1.43 13.55 -9.99
N GLN A 77 -0.81 12.40 -10.25
CA GLN A 77 -1.27 11.47 -11.28
C GLN A 77 -2.61 10.82 -10.90
N LYS A 78 -3.56 10.79 -11.85
CA LYS A 78 -4.80 10.01 -11.72
C LYS A 78 -4.52 8.54 -12.02
N VAL A 79 -5.04 7.65 -11.18
CA VAL A 79 -4.91 6.19 -11.33
C VAL A 79 -6.25 5.50 -11.26
N LYS A 80 -6.39 4.41 -12.02
CA LYS A 80 -7.57 3.53 -11.97
C LYS A 80 -7.34 2.36 -11.01
N MET A 81 -8.42 1.80 -10.49
CA MET A 81 -8.35 0.53 -9.76
C MET A 81 -7.67 -0.54 -10.63
N GLY A 82 -6.71 -1.28 -10.06
CA GLY A 82 -5.94 -2.30 -10.76
C GLY A 82 -4.79 -1.78 -11.61
N GLN A 83 -4.61 -0.46 -11.73
CA GLN A 83 -3.45 0.10 -12.42
C GLN A 83 -2.16 -0.24 -11.66
N ILE A 84 -1.12 -0.62 -12.39
CA ILE A 84 0.22 -0.84 -11.84
C ILE A 84 0.79 0.51 -11.39
N ILE A 85 1.23 0.58 -10.13
CA ILE A 85 1.74 1.81 -9.50
C ILE A 85 3.15 1.67 -8.95
N ALA A 86 3.63 0.46 -8.68
CA ALA A 86 4.95 0.21 -8.13
C ALA A 86 5.43 -1.22 -8.40
N GLU A 87 6.68 -1.47 -8.04
CA GLU A 87 7.25 -2.81 -7.87
C GLU A 87 7.43 -3.09 -6.38
N ALA A 88 7.04 -4.29 -5.94
CA ALA A 88 7.16 -4.71 -4.55
C ALA A 88 8.63 -4.78 -4.12
N GLY A 89 8.94 -4.22 -2.95
CA GLY A 89 10.27 -4.24 -2.36
C GLY A 89 10.36 -5.19 -1.19
N VAL A 90 11.10 -4.80 -0.16
CA VAL A 90 11.41 -5.63 1.01
C VAL A 90 10.66 -5.09 2.22
N ILE A 91 9.74 -5.89 2.77
CA ILE A 91 8.92 -5.51 3.95
C ILE A 91 9.56 -5.91 5.28
N ASP A 92 10.48 -6.89 5.25
CA ASP A 92 11.33 -7.32 6.36
C ASP A 92 12.51 -8.11 5.74
N ARG A 93 13.58 -8.39 6.49
CA ARG A 93 14.80 -9.09 6.02
C ARG A 93 14.53 -10.44 5.34
N LYS A 94 13.36 -11.04 5.57
CA LYS A 94 12.98 -12.37 5.04
C LYS A 94 12.01 -12.32 3.87
N TYR A 95 11.33 -11.21 3.61
CA TYR A 95 10.18 -11.20 2.68
C TYR A 95 10.20 -10.02 1.72
N TRP A 96 9.99 -10.35 0.44
CA TRP A 96 9.55 -9.40 -0.57
C TRP A 96 8.06 -9.15 -0.41
N GLY A 97 7.62 -7.92 -0.58
CA GLY A 97 6.24 -7.54 -0.30
C GLY A 97 5.97 -6.06 -0.38
N VAL A 98 4.76 -5.71 0.05
CA VAL A 98 4.30 -4.34 0.23
C VAL A 98 3.73 -4.17 1.64
N HIS A 99 4.02 -3.02 2.25
CA HIS A 99 3.29 -2.55 3.41
C HIS A 99 2.03 -1.82 2.92
N PHE A 100 0.85 -2.29 3.31
CA PHE A 100 -0.41 -1.75 2.83
C PHE A 100 -1.26 -1.22 3.98
N GLU A 101 -1.71 0.02 3.85
CA GLU A 101 -2.64 0.65 4.78
C GLU A 101 -3.88 1.18 4.08
N ILE A 102 -4.98 1.22 4.83
CA ILE A 102 -6.16 2.01 4.51
C ILE A 102 -6.33 3.00 5.66
N ARG A 103 -6.56 4.27 5.33
CA ARG A 103 -6.93 5.27 6.34
C ARG A 103 -8.28 5.87 5.98
N LYS A 104 -9.17 5.90 6.96
CA LYS A 104 -10.47 6.57 6.89
C LYS A 104 -10.38 7.83 7.75
N THR A 105 -10.66 8.99 7.15
CA THR A 105 -10.58 10.31 7.80
C THR A 105 -9.25 10.51 8.56
N GLY A 106 -8.14 10.10 7.93
CA GLY A 106 -6.79 10.16 8.50
C GLY A 106 -6.39 9.03 9.48
N ILE A 107 -7.37 8.28 10.00
CA ILE A 107 -7.16 7.22 10.99
C ILE A 107 -6.91 5.87 10.28
N PRO A 108 -5.82 5.14 10.61
CA PRO A 108 -5.61 3.78 10.12
C PRO A 108 -6.76 2.85 10.53
N VAL A 109 -7.25 2.06 9.57
CA VAL A 109 -8.28 1.03 9.80
C VAL A 109 -7.77 -0.32 9.30
N ASN A 110 -8.30 -1.42 9.84
CA ASN A 110 -7.89 -2.76 9.45
C ASN A 110 -8.17 -3.01 7.94
N PRO A 111 -7.14 -3.14 7.08
CA PRO A 111 -7.35 -3.31 5.64
C PRO A 111 -8.14 -4.57 5.27
N LEU A 112 -8.07 -5.61 6.09
CA LEU A 112 -8.76 -6.89 5.82
C LEU A 112 -10.29 -6.77 5.83
N ASN A 113 -10.83 -5.69 6.42
CA ASN A 113 -12.27 -5.42 6.40
C ASN A 113 -12.76 -4.79 5.07
N TYR A 114 -11.84 -4.36 4.20
CA TYR A 114 -12.15 -3.64 2.95
C TYR A 114 -11.68 -4.38 1.70
N LEU A 115 -10.72 -5.30 1.87
CA LEU A 115 -10.24 -6.14 0.79
C LEU A 115 -11.21 -7.32 0.62
N GLN A 116 -11.99 -7.28 -0.47
CA GLN A 116 -12.85 -8.40 -0.84
C GLN A 116 -12.01 -9.67 -1.08
N LYS A 117 -12.51 -10.82 -0.62
CA LYS A 117 -12.00 -12.11 -1.09
C LYS A 117 -12.45 -12.26 -2.54
N GLY A 118 -11.49 -12.38 -3.45
CA GLY A 118 -11.76 -12.85 -4.81
C GLY A 118 -12.15 -14.31 -4.78
#